data_AF-A0A2G9R5K2-F1
#
_entry.id   AF-A0A2G9R5K2-F1
#
_cell.length_a   1.000
_cell.length_b   1.000
_cell.length_c   1.000
_cell.angle_alpha   90.00
_cell.angle_beta   90.00
_cell.angle_gamma   90.00
#
_symmetry.space_group_name_H-M   'P 1'
#
loop_
_entity.id
_entity.type
_entity.pdbx_description
1 polymer ?
#
loop_
_entity_poly.entity_id
_entity_poly.type
_entity_poly.pdbx_seq_one_letter_code
_entity_poly.pdbx_strand_id
1 'polypeptide(L)'
;MFADYRIPQALVHFGTMRFSEELLKKLKEGWLFQNGDREEMEIRGCSIWAVELVCEYLRELFEKKGEKMSNEINPVLIDHFLWDYARDYREEIKVVPFHRVRCIYY
;
A
#
# COMPACT_ATOMS: atom_id res chain seq x y z
N MET A 1 -2.90 0.86 -10.04
CA MET A 1 -2.79 1.54 -8.74
C MET A 1 -1.73 2.61 -8.81
N PHE A 2 -1.97 3.74 -8.15
CA PHE A 2 -0.95 4.76 -7.91
C PHE A 2 -0.45 4.67 -6.46
N ALA A 3 0.64 3.94 -6.23
CA ALA A 3 1.21 3.75 -4.90
C ALA A 3 1.88 5.04 -4.40
N ASP A 4 1.10 5.94 -3.82
CA ASP A 4 1.57 7.14 -3.13
C ASP A 4 2.18 6.81 -1.75
N TYR A 5 2.29 7.80 -0.85
CA TYR A 5 2.81 7.58 0.49
C TYR A 5 1.79 7.00 1.49
N ARG A 6 0.48 7.01 1.17
CA ARG A 6 -0.63 6.53 2.02
C ARG A 6 -0.90 5.04 1.83
N ILE A 7 -0.90 4.57 0.58
CA ILE A 7 -1.20 3.16 0.25
C ILE A 7 -0.26 2.18 1.00
N PRO A 8 1.06 2.39 1.05
CA PRO A 8 1.95 1.52 1.81
C PRO A 8 1.64 1.50 3.31
N GLN A 9 1.18 2.64 3.88
CA GLN A 9 0.80 2.68 5.29
C GLN A 9 -0.44 1.81 5.56
N ALA A 10 -1.46 1.88 4.70
CA ALA A 10 -2.66 1.06 4.83
C ALA A 10 -2.34 -0.43 4.69
N LEU A 11 -1.52 -0.81 3.70
CA LEU A 11 -1.10 -2.20 3.49
C LEU A 11 -0.32 -2.76 4.69
N VAL A 12 0.54 -1.97 5.31
CA VAL A 12 1.25 -2.37 6.53
C VAL A 12 0.32 -2.41 7.74
N HIS A 13 -0.61 -1.46 7.86
CA HIS A 13 -1.62 -1.46 8.92
C HIS A 13 -2.50 -2.72 8.89
N PHE A 14 -2.91 -3.16 7.70
CA PHE A 14 -3.66 -4.42 7.52
C PHE A 14 -2.79 -5.69 7.62
N GLY A 15 -1.46 -5.56 7.72
CA GLY A 15 -0.54 -6.68 7.79
C GLY A 15 -0.28 -7.37 6.43
N THR A 16 -0.75 -6.79 5.32
CA THR A 16 -0.46 -7.27 3.96
C THR A 16 1.00 -7.06 3.56
N MET A 17 1.64 -6.05 4.15
CA MET A 17 3.07 -5.75 3.99
C MET A 17 3.74 -5.55 5.33
N ARG A 18 5.08 -5.68 5.35
CA ARG A 18 5.91 -5.33 6.51
C ARG A 18 7.20 -4.68 6.05
N PHE A 19 7.69 -3.73 6.82
CA PHE A 19 9.03 -3.16 6.63
C PHE A 19 10.06 -4.01 7.38
N SER A 20 11.30 -4.06 6.87
CA SER A 20 12.42 -4.58 7.66
C SER A 20 12.68 -3.67 8.87
N GLU A 21 13.41 -4.16 9.86
CA GLU A 21 13.75 -3.37 11.05
C GLU A 21 14.57 -2.13 10.69
N GLU A 22 15.50 -2.26 9.73
CA GLU A 22 16.34 -1.17 9.25
C GLU A 22 15.52 -0.10 8.52
N LEU A 23 14.64 -0.53 7.62
CA LEU A 23 13.77 0.39 6.88
C LEU A 23 12.79 1.10 7.83
N LEU A 24 12.18 0.36 8.76
CA LEU A 24 11.27 0.93 9.75
C LEU A 24 11.97 1.97 10.63
N LYS A 25 13.23 1.73 11.02
CA LYS A 25 14.03 2.70 11.77
C LYS A 25 14.24 3.99 10.98
N LYS A 26 14.68 3.91 9.72
CA LYS A 26 14.85 5.08 8.84
C LYS A 26 13.56 5.88 8.67
N LEU A 27 12.44 5.19 8.46
CA LEU A 27 11.13 5.81 8.31
C LEU A 27 10.70 6.56 9.58
N LYS A 28 10.91 5.97 10.77
CA LYS A 28 10.63 6.62 12.07
C LYS A 28 11.49 7.85 12.33
N GLU A 29 12.74 7.84 11.87
CA GLU A 29 13.66 8.99 11.93
C GLU A 29 13.27 10.10 10.94
N GLY A 30 12.28 9.85 10.07
CA GLY A 30 11.81 10.83 9.09
C GLY A 30 12.78 11.03 7.94
N TRP A 31 13.58 9.99 7.60
CA TRP A 31 14.54 9.99 6.51
C TRP A 31 13.89 10.48 5.20
N LEU A 32 14.58 11.39 4.52
CA LEU A 32 14.18 11.90 3.22
C LEU A 32 14.92 11.13 2.14
N PHE A 33 14.23 10.21 1.48
CA PHE A 33 14.75 9.47 0.34
C PHE A 33 14.85 10.37 -0.90
N GLN A 34 15.82 10.05 -1.76
CA GLN A 34 15.87 10.58 -3.11
C GLN A 34 14.91 9.81 -4.01
N ASN A 35 14.40 10.47 -5.04
CA ASN A 35 13.58 9.79 -6.04
C ASN A 35 14.40 8.72 -6.75
N GLY A 36 13.89 7.49 -6.80
CA GLY A 36 14.61 6.36 -7.37
C GLY A 36 15.59 5.69 -6.40
N ASP A 37 15.62 6.08 -5.12
CA ASP A 37 16.33 5.33 -4.10
C ASP A 37 15.81 3.88 -4.05
N ARG A 38 16.70 2.92 -3.83
CA ARG A 38 16.34 1.50 -3.83
C ARG A 38 15.22 1.19 -2.84
N GLU A 39 15.34 1.64 -1.59
CA GLU A 39 14.33 1.40 -0.55
C GLU A 39 13.00 2.09 -0.87
N GLU A 40 13.05 3.26 -1.49
CA GLU A 40 11.87 4.02 -1.96
C GLU A 40 11.12 3.24 -3.05
N MET A 41 11.86 2.73 -4.03
CA MET A 41 11.31 1.90 -5.10
C MET A 41 10.81 0.54 -4.58
N GLU A 42 11.50 -0.06 -3.61
CA GLU A 42 11.07 -1.31 -2.97
C GLU A 42 9.71 -1.12 -2.28
N ILE A 43 9.51 -0.02 -1.54
CA ILE A 43 8.22 0.28 -0.91
C ILE A 43 7.10 0.36 -1.97
N ARG A 44 7.33 1.09 -3.07
CA ARG A 44 6.33 1.24 -4.14
C ARG A 44 6.07 -0.06 -4.88
N GLY A 45 7.13 -0.76 -5.27
CA GLY A 45 7.05 -2.03 -6.00
C GLY A 45 6.32 -3.10 -5.19
N CYS A 46 6.67 -3.25 -3.91
CA CYS A 46 5.96 -4.15 -3.01
C CYS A 46 4.50 -3.76 -2.82
N SER A 47 4.18 -2.46 -2.78
CA SER A 47 2.79 -2.00 -2.67
C SER A 47 1.99 -2.38 -3.90
N ILE A 48 2.55 -2.18 -5.10
CA ILE A 48 1.95 -2.59 -6.37
C ILE A 48 1.64 -4.08 -6.35
N TRP A 49 2.64 -4.89 -6.03
CA TRP A 49 2.51 -6.34 -6.02
C TRP A 49 1.51 -6.84 -4.95
N ALA A 50 1.51 -6.23 -3.76
CA ALA A 50 0.60 -6.61 -2.70
C ALA A 50 -0.87 -6.45 -3.10
N VAL A 51 -1.22 -5.37 -3.82
CA VAL A 51 -2.60 -5.18 -4.28
C VAL A 51 -2.98 -6.13 -5.41
N GLU A 52 -2.05 -6.48 -6.31
CA GLU A 52 -2.32 -7.52 -7.31
C GLU A 52 -2.67 -8.85 -6.62
N LEU A 53 -1.88 -9.25 -5.61
CA LEU A 53 -2.15 -10.45 -4.81
C LEU A 53 -3.49 -10.36 -4.06
N VAL A 54 -3.81 -9.20 -3.47
CA VAL A 54 -5.12 -8.99 -2.83
C VAL A 54 -6.25 -9.09 -3.86
N CYS A 55 -6.06 -8.57 -5.07
CA CYS A 55 -7.03 -8.66 -6.14
C CYS A 55 -7.30 -10.12 -6.53
N GLU A 56 -6.25 -10.90 -6.76
CA GLU A 56 -6.36 -12.33 -7.07
C GLU A 56 -7.07 -13.09 -5.94
N TYR A 57 -6.65 -12.87 -4.69
CA TYR A 57 -7.24 -13.52 -3.53
C TYR A 57 -8.73 -13.20 -3.37
N LEU A 58 -9.11 -11.94 -3.57
CA LEU A 58 -10.52 -11.54 -3.52
C LEU A 58 -11.31 -12.22 -4.64
N ARG A 59 -10.81 -12.23 -5.88
CA ARG A 59 -11.49 -12.92 -6.99
C ARG A 59 -11.77 -14.39 -6.67
N GLU A 60 -10.77 -15.12 -6.19
CA GLU A 60 -10.96 -16.50 -5.77
C GLU A 60 -11.99 -16.66 -4.64
N LEU A 61 -11.98 -15.75 -3.66
CA LEU A 61 -12.89 -15.79 -2.53
C LEU A 61 -14.35 -15.59 -2.98
N PHE A 62 -14.59 -14.65 -3.90
CA PHE A 62 -15.93 -14.39 -4.45
C PHE A 62 -16.41 -15.54 -5.35
N GLU A 63 -15.53 -16.13 -6.16
CA GLU A 63 -15.85 -17.33 -6.95
C GLU A 63 -16.26 -18.50 -6.05
N LYS A 64 -15.51 -18.76 -4.98
CA LYS A 64 -15.82 -19.82 -3.99
C LYS A 64 -17.16 -19.58 -3.29
N LYS A 65 -17.59 -18.32 -3.15
CA LYS A 65 -18.90 -17.95 -2.59
C LYS A 65 -20.04 -17.98 -3.61
N GLY A 66 -19.75 -18.23 -4.89
CA GLY A 66 -20.74 -18.21 -5.97
C GLY A 66 -21.21 -16.80 -6.34
N GLU A 67 -20.46 -15.77 -5.95
CA GLU A 67 -20.79 -14.38 -6.25
C GLU A 67 -20.27 -14.00 -7.64
N LYS A 68 -21.11 -13.35 -8.45
CA LYS A 68 -20.78 -12.96 -9.83
C LYS A 68 -19.81 -11.76 -9.93
N MET A 69 -19.46 -11.13 -8.81
CA MET A 69 -18.62 -9.94 -8.78
C MET A 69 -17.13 -10.21 -9.00
N SER A 70 -16.67 -11.47 -9.09
CA SER A 70 -15.24 -11.77 -9.26
C SER A 70 -14.63 -11.06 -10.48
N ASN A 71 -15.36 -10.95 -11.59
CA ASN A 71 -14.89 -10.26 -12.80
C ASN A 71 -14.84 -8.73 -12.68
N GLU A 72 -15.50 -8.14 -11.67
CA GLU A 72 -15.54 -6.69 -11.46
C GLU A 72 -14.39 -6.21 -10.58
N ILE A 73 -13.81 -7.11 -9.77
CA ILE A 73 -12.71 -6.80 -8.86
C ILE A 73 -11.45 -6.54 -9.67
N ASN A 74 -10.85 -5.38 -9.44
CA ASN A 74 -9.63 -4.97 -10.11
C ASN A 74 -8.74 -4.13 -9.17
N PRO A 75 -7.44 -3.99 -9.48
CA PRO A 75 -6.50 -3.24 -8.63
C PRO A 75 -6.87 -1.77 -8.42
N VAL A 76 -7.63 -1.15 -9.34
CA VAL A 76 -8.06 0.26 -9.21
C VAL A 76 -9.09 0.42 -8.09
N LEU A 77 -10.03 -0.51 -7.95
CA LEU A 77 -11.00 -0.49 -6.85
C LEU A 77 -10.33 -0.66 -5.49
N ILE A 78 -9.33 -1.52 -5.42
CA ILE A 78 -8.57 -1.76 -4.18
C ILE A 78 -7.72 -0.54 -3.84
N ASP A 79 -7.08 0.09 -4.82
CA ASP A 79 -6.34 1.35 -4.65
C ASP A 79 -7.23 2.45 -4.07
N HIS A 80 -8.41 2.65 -4.65
CA HIS A 80 -9.40 3.61 -4.13
C HIS A 80 -9.80 3.31 -2.69
N PHE A 81 -10.12 2.04 -2.40
CA PHE A 81 -10.48 1.62 -1.05
C PHE A 81 -9.36 1.90 -0.04
N LEU A 82 -8.12 1.50 -0.35
CA LEU A 82 -6.97 1.69 0.53
C LEU A 82 -6.69 3.18 0.77
N TRP A 83 -6.84 4.00 -0.26
CA TRP A 83 -6.65 5.44 -0.14
C TRP A 83 -7.72 6.10 0.72
N ASP A 84 -8.99 5.79 0.46
CA ASP A 84 -10.12 6.30 1.25
C ASP A 84 -10.01 5.85 2.71
N TYR A 85 -9.65 4.58 2.94
CA TYR A 85 -9.41 4.07 4.29
C TYR A 85 -8.27 4.82 4.99
N ALA A 86 -7.13 5.05 4.30
CA ALA A 86 -6.02 5.84 4.85
C ALA A 86 -6.37 7.30 5.16
N ARG A 87 -7.33 7.87 4.43
CA ARG A 87 -7.86 9.21 4.68
C ARG A 87 -8.78 9.21 5.90
N ASP A 88 -9.74 8.29 5.95
CA ASP A 88 -10.83 8.29 6.92
C ASP A 88 -10.37 7.80 8.30
N TYR A 89 -9.43 6.83 8.33
CA TYR A 89 -8.85 6.25 9.55
C TYR A 89 -7.45 6.79 9.83
N ARG A 90 -7.23 8.07 9.53
CA ARG A 90 -5.90 8.71 9.61
C ARG A 90 -5.21 8.53 10.95
N GLU A 91 -5.94 8.66 12.06
CA GLU A 91 -5.34 8.55 13.41
C GLU A 91 -4.87 7.13 13.71
N GLU A 92 -5.57 6.12 13.22
CA GLU A 92 -5.20 4.70 13.39
C GLU A 92 -3.99 4.35 12.52
N ILE A 93 -3.92 4.90 11.31
CA ILE A 93 -2.84 4.62 10.35
C ILE A 93 -1.56 5.40 10.65
N LYS A 94 -1.64 6.52 11.36
CA LYS A 94 -0.47 7.34 11.76
C LYS A 94 0.63 6.56 12.49
N VAL A 95 0.28 5.44 13.12
CA VAL A 95 1.26 4.55 13.80
C VAL A 95 2.26 3.93 12.83
N VAL A 96 1.88 3.77 11.56
CA VAL A 96 2.76 3.29 10.50
C VAL A 96 3.46 4.50 9.86
N PRO A 97 4.79 4.60 9.84
CA PRO A 97 5.46 5.72 9.22
C PRO A 97 5.39 5.64 7.68
N PHE A 98 5.30 6.79 7.02
CA PHE A 98 5.36 6.88 5.55
C PHE A 98 6.76 7.25 5.06
N HIS A 99 7.09 6.82 3.85
CA HIS A 99 8.33 7.19 3.18
C HIS A 99 8.24 8.63 2.67
N ARG A 100 9.28 9.43 2.90
CA ARG A 100 9.33 10.84 2.48
C ARG A 100 10.26 10.95 1.28
N VAL A 101 9.77 11.56 0.21
CA VAL A 101 10.49 11.74 -1.06
C VAL A 101 10.08 13.09 -1.63
N ARG A 102 11.01 13.79 -2.26
CA ARG A 102 10.69 14.96 -3.11
C ARG A 102 10.91 14.59 -4.56
N CYS A 103 9.90 14.76 -5.41
CA CYS A 103 10.08 14.63 -6.86
C CYS A 103 9.05 15.49 -7.62
N ILE A 104 8.96 15.33 -8.94
CA ILE A 104 8.02 16.10 -9.78
C ILE A 104 6.58 15.57 -9.75
N TYR A 105 6.36 14.38 -9.20
CA TYR A 105 5.05 13.72 -9.18
C TYR A 105 4.23 14.04 -7.91
N TYR A 106 4.87 14.56 -6.85
CA TYR A 106 4.27 14.84 -5.54
C TYR A 106 5.10 15.85 -4.73
#